data_AF-A0A9Q3BZ89-F1
#
_entry.id   AF-A0A9Q3BZ89-F1
#
_cell.length_a   1.000
_cell.length_b   1.000
_cell.length_c   1.000
_cell.angle_alpha   90.00
_cell.angle_beta   90.00
_cell.angle_gamma   90.00
#
_symmetry.space_group_name_H-M   'P 1'
#
loop_
_entity.id
_entity.type
_entity.pdbx_description
1 polymer ?
#
loop_
_entity_poly.entity_id
_entity_poly.type
_entity_poly.pdbx_seq_one_letter_code
_entity_poly.pdbx_strand_id
1 'polypeptide(L)'
;MSTHEPLEEFSNEFKEGQFNTSLTSKHTLSSLKILRKNRPAFAIGKEPLAKIRGHDIELYSDVERPYPPMLRRTAYPESLETRKELRNMSMNY
;
A
#
# COMPACT_ATOMS: atom_id res chain seq x y z
N MET A 1 18.34 14.40 -7.70
CA MET A 1 17.82 15.68 -8.19
C MET A 1 16.31 15.70 -7.92
N SER A 2 15.85 16.60 -7.05
CA SER A 2 14.43 16.67 -6.64
C SER A 2 13.61 17.28 -7.77
N THR A 3 12.78 16.47 -8.41
CA THR A 3 11.73 16.95 -9.31
C THR A 3 10.72 17.73 -8.47
N HIS A 4 10.67 19.05 -8.64
CA HIS A 4 9.68 19.90 -7.99
C HIS A 4 8.34 19.75 -8.73
N GLU A 5 7.59 18.68 -8.45
CA GLU A 5 6.17 18.64 -8.84
C GLU A 5 5.41 19.80 -8.16
N PRO A 6 4.53 20.51 -8.88
CA PRO A 6 3.66 21.54 -8.30
C PRO A 6 2.87 21.04 -7.08
N LEU A 7 2.69 21.89 -6.07
CA LEU A 7 1.88 21.53 -4.88
C LEU A 7 0.42 21.18 -5.25
N GLU A 8 -0.06 21.72 -6.36
CA GLU A 8 -1.41 21.49 -6.89
C GLU A 8 -1.57 20.06 -7.42
N GLU A 9 -0.55 19.52 -8.08
CA GLU A 9 -0.52 18.12 -8.53
C GLU A 9 -0.47 17.16 -7.34
N PHE A 10 0.31 17.50 -6.31
CA PHE A 10 0.41 16.70 -5.07
C PHE A 10 -0.92 16.65 -4.30
N SER A 11 -1.67 17.75 -4.28
CA SER A 11 -3.03 17.82 -3.72
C SER A 11 -3.97 16.80 -4.38
N ASN A 12 -3.85 16.64 -5.70
CA ASN A 12 -4.70 15.72 -6.47
C ASN A 12 -4.41 14.24 -6.21
N GLU A 13 -3.32 13.90 -5.52
CA GLU A 13 -3.02 12.52 -5.11
C GLU A 13 -3.82 12.10 -3.87
N PHE A 14 -4.25 13.04 -3.03
CA PHE A 14 -5.02 12.77 -1.81
C PHE A 14 -6.53 12.66 -2.06
N LYS A 15 -6.94 12.02 -3.16
CA LYS A 15 -8.37 11.92 -3.53
C LYS A 15 -9.23 11.22 -2.47
N GLU A 16 -8.62 10.34 -1.69
CA GLU A 16 -9.29 9.56 -0.64
C GLU A 16 -9.12 10.19 0.76
N GLY A 17 -8.18 11.11 0.93
CA GLY A 17 -7.88 11.75 2.21
C GLY A 17 -8.63 13.07 2.38
N GLN A 18 -9.67 13.09 3.21
CA GLN A 18 -10.36 14.34 3.53
C GLN A 18 -9.54 15.19 4.51
N PHE A 19 -9.24 16.44 4.12
CA PHE A 19 -8.86 17.46 5.10
C PHE A 19 -10.07 17.83 5.95
N ASN A 20 -9.86 18.09 7.24
CA ASN A 20 -10.92 18.55 8.12
C ASN A 20 -11.53 19.86 7.57
N THR A 21 -12.86 19.91 7.49
CA THR A 21 -13.64 21.05 6.96
C THR A 21 -13.47 22.34 7.76
N SER A 22 -12.97 22.24 9.00
CA SER A 22 -12.69 23.39 9.87
C SER A 22 -11.33 24.05 9.60
N LEU A 23 -10.50 23.49 8.72
CA LEU A 23 -9.18 24.04 8.41
C LEU A 23 -9.27 25.23 7.46
N THR A 24 -8.62 26.33 7.83
CA THR A 24 -8.41 27.47 6.92
C THR A 24 -7.43 27.11 5.80
N SER A 25 -7.55 27.76 4.65
CA SER A 25 -6.67 27.58 3.48
C SER A 25 -5.17 27.71 3.77
N LYS A 26 -4.79 28.53 4.76
CA LYS A 26 -3.39 28.64 5.20
C LYS A 26 -2.88 27.38 5.89
N HIS A 27 -3.72 26.74 6.70
CA HIS A 27 -3.36 25.53 7.43
C HIS A 27 -3.29 24.32 6.51
N THR A 28 -4.21 24.21 5.54
CA THR A 28 -4.16 23.14 4.54
C THR A 28 -2.89 23.22 3.68
N LEU A 29 -2.50 24.43 3.24
CA LEU A 29 -1.24 24.66 2.53
C LEU A 29 -0.02 24.28 3.38
N SER A 30 -0.03 24.62 4.68
CA SER A 30 1.04 24.22 5.60
C SER A 30 1.15 22.70 5.74
N SER A 31 0.01 22.02 5.90
CA SER A 31 -0.04 20.55 5.99
C SER A 31 0.44 19.88 4.71
N LEU A 32 0.01 20.36 3.54
CA LEU A 32 0.47 19.84 2.24
C LEU A 32 1.99 19.97 2.08
N LYS A 33 2.60 21.06 2.54
CA LYS A 33 4.07 21.22 2.53
C LYS A 33 4.76 20.17 3.41
N ILE A 34 4.22 19.89 4.59
CA ILE A 34 4.78 18.89 5.52
C ILE A 34 4.63 17.48 4.93
N LEU A 35 3.45 17.16 4.40
CA LEU A 35 3.18 15.87 3.76
C LEU A 35 4.10 15.67 2.54
N ARG A 36 4.34 16.71 1.74
CA ARG A 36 5.26 16.65 0.60
C ARG A 36 6.69 16.42 1.05
N LYS A 37 7.13 17.08 2.13
CA LYS A 37 8.47 16.89 2.71
C LYS A 37 8.67 15.44 3.18
N ASN A 38 7.64 14.84 3.75
CA ASN A 38 7.66 13.48 4.29
C ASN A 38 7.06 12.44 3.34
N ARG A 39 6.89 12.76 2.04
CA ARG A 39 6.33 11.89 1.01
C ARG A 39 6.85 10.44 1.04
N PRO A 40 8.16 10.16 1.18
CA PRO A 40 8.68 8.78 1.17
C PRO A 40 8.34 7.96 2.43
N ALA A 41 7.82 8.60 3.49
CA ALA A 41 7.40 7.91 4.70
C ALA A 41 5.96 7.35 4.61
N PHE A 42 5.21 7.72 3.57
CA PHE A 42 3.82 7.30 3.39
C PHE A 42 3.69 6.33 2.23
N ALA A 43 2.77 5.38 2.38
CA ALA A 43 2.28 4.59 1.26
C ALA A 43 1.50 5.50 0.32
N ILE A 44 1.90 5.57 -0.94
CA ILE A 44 1.14 6.25 -1.99
C ILE A 44 0.72 5.18 -2.98
N GLY A 45 -0.42 5.33 -3.66
CA GLY A 45 -0.90 4.33 -4.63
C GLY A 45 0.13 3.91 -5.70
N LYS A 46 1.13 4.77 -6.00
CA LYS A 46 2.25 4.47 -6.90
C LYS A 46 3.48 3.85 -6.21
N GLU A 47 3.65 4.06 -4.91
CA GLU A 47 4.75 3.54 -4.09
C GLU A 47 4.16 2.85 -2.84
N PRO A 48 3.84 1.54 -2.92
CA PRO A 48 3.32 0.81 -1.77
C PRO A 48 4.35 0.71 -0.65
N LEU A 49 3.91 0.34 0.57
CA LEU A 49 4.70 0.20 1.81
C LEU A 49 5.93 -0.73 1.73
N ALA A 50 6.21 -1.32 0.57
CA ALA A 50 7.29 -2.28 0.31
C ALA A 50 8.70 -1.68 0.25
N LYS A 51 8.88 -0.36 0.50
CA LYS A 51 10.20 0.29 0.47
C LYS A 51 10.92 0.30 1.83
N ILE A 52 10.44 -0.47 2.81
CA ILE A 52 11.12 -0.67 4.09
C ILE A 52 12.32 -1.60 3.84
N ARG A 53 13.50 -1.01 3.68
CA ARG A 53 14.76 -1.76 3.50
C ARG A 53 15.14 -2.45 4.82
N GLY A 54 15.54 -3.72 4.76
CA GLY A 54 16.08 -4.46 5.90
C GLY A 54 15.09 -5.30 6.70
N HIS A 55 13.87 -5.50 6.21
CA HIS A 55 12.92 -6.48 6.76
C HIS A 55 12.80 -7.71 5.84
N ASP A 56 13.94 -8.23 5.41
CA ASP A 56 13.97 -9.49 4.67
C ASP A 56 13.73 -10.62 5.66
N ILE A 57 12.68 -11.41 5.44
CA ILE A 57 12.31 -12.54 6.29
C ILE A 57 12.89 -13.80 5.66
N GLU A 58 13.83 -14.45 6.35
CA GLU A 58 14.30 -15.78 5.98
C GLU A 58 13.36 -16.83 6.58
N LEU A 59 12.59 -17.50 5.73
CA LEU A 59 11.70 -18.59 6.13
C LEU A 59 12.41 -19.92 5.93
N TYR A 60 12.74 -20.60 7.02
CA TYR A 60 13.31 -21.95 7.01
C TYR A 60 12.24 -22.99 7.31
N SER A 61 12.31 -24.14 6.64
CA SER A 61 11.47 -25.30 6.95
C SER A 61 12.26 -26.24 7.84
N ASP A 62 11.78 -26.46 9.07
CA ASP A 62 12.41 -27.37 10.04
C ASP A 62 12.19 -28.86 9.71
N VAL A 63 11.64 -29.18 8.53
CA VAL A 63 11.29 -30.54 8.14
C VAL A 63 12.32 -31.10 7.17
N GLU A 64 13.00 -32.17 7.60
CA GLU A 64 13.90 -32.94 6.76
C GLU A 64 13.13 -33.92 5.84
N ARG A 65 13.69 -34.20 4.67
CA ARG A 65 13.07 -35.10 3.67
C ARG A 65 13.05 -36.56 4.17
N PRO A 66 12.07 -37.37 3.74
CA PRO A 66 11.00 -37.06 2.80
C PRO A 66 9.85 -36.31 3.47
N TYR A 67 9.46 -35.17 2.89
CA TYR A 67 8.32 -34.40 3.37
C TYR A 67 7.08 -35.30 3.45
N PRO A 68 6.21 -35.12 4.46
CA PRO A 68 4.87 -35.66 4.39
C PRO A 68 4.24 -35.22 3.06
N PRO A 69 3.52 -36.10 2.32
CA PRO A 69 2.80 -35.66 1.14
C PRO A 69 1.92 -34.48 1.57
N MET A 70 2.19 -33.28 1.03
CA MET A 70 1.41 -32.10 1.36
C MET A 70 -0.05 -32.46 1.20
N LEU A 71 -0.83 -32.38 2.28
CA LEU A 71 -2.28 -32.38 2.22
C LEU A 71 -2.70 -31.07 1.53
N ARG A 72 -2.50 -30.98 0.22
CA ARG A 72 -3.12 -29.95 -0.62
C ARG A 72 -4.59 -30.33 -0.73
N ARG A 73 -5.35 -30.04 0.33
CA ARG A 73 -6.77 -29.84 0.16
C ARG A 73 -6.90 -28.73 -0.88
N THR A 74 -7.73 -28.96 -1.90
CA THR A 74 -8.12 -27.89 -2.80
C THR A 74 -8.60 -26.73 -1.94
N ALA A 75 -8.25 -25.49 -2.32
CA ALA A 75 -8.82 -24.32 -1.67
C ALA A 75 -10.34 -24.51 -1.57
N TYR A 76 -10.91 -24.18 -0.41
CA TYR A 76 -12.35 -24.29 -0.23
C TYR A 76 -13.03 -23.41 -1.29
N PRO A 77 -14.13 -23.86 -1.93
CA PRO A 77 -14.79 -23.06 -2.95
C PRO A 77 -15.21 -21.72 -2.36
N GLU A 78 -14.67 -20.65 -2.94
CA GLU A 78 -14.99 -19.28 -2.55
C GLU A 78 -16.35 -18.88 -3.13
N SER A 79 -17.04 -17.95 -2.46
CA SER A 79 -18.26 -17.37 -3.00
C SER A 79 -17.96 -16.55 -4.27
N LEU A 80 -18.97 -16.35 -5.13
CA LEU A 80 -18.83 -15.53 -6.33
C LEU A 80 -18.45 -14.08 -6.01
N GLU A 81 -18.89 -13.57 -4.86
CA GLU A 81 -18.57 -12.22 -4.39
C GLU A 81 -17.12 -12.14 -3.93
N THR A 82 -16.70 -13.08 -3.07
CA THR A 82 -15.31 -13.19 -2.60
C THR A 82 -14.34 -13.33 -3.77
N ARG A 83 -14.69 -14.16 -4.76
CA ARG A 83 -13.84 -14.37 -5.95
C ARG A 83 -13.71 -13.12 -6.81
N LYS A 84 -14.77 -12.30 -6.91
CA LYS A 84 -14.73 -11.01 -7.64
C LYS A 84 -13.84 -10.01 -6.90
N GLU A 85 -13.99 -9.91 -5.58
CA GLU A 85 -13.20 -9.00 -4.75
C GLU A 85 -11.71 -9.36 -4.79
N LEU A 86 -11.35 -10.62 -4.59
CA LEU A 86 -9.98 -11.10 -4.71
C LEU A 86 -9.39 -10.86 -6.11
N ARG A 87 -10.20 -11.03 -7.16
CA ARG A 87 -9.77 -10.71 -8.53
C ARG A 87 -9.49 -9.21 -8.71
N ASN A 88 -10.32 -8.35 -8.14
CA ASN A 88 -10.11 -6.90 -8.18
C ASN A 88 -8.84 -6.52 -7.41
N MET A 89 -8.60 -7.14 -6.24
CA MET A 89 -7.39 -6.91 -5.46
C MET A 89 -6.12 -7.36 -6.20
N SER A 90 -6.16 -8.48 -6.92
CA SER A 90 -5.02 -8.99 -7.68
C SER A 90 -4.68 -8.16 -8.93
N MET A 91 -5.65 -7.44 -9.51
CA MET A 91 -5.45 -6.63 -10.73
C MET A 91 -4.90 -5.23 -10.45
N ASN A 92 -4.83 -4.83 -9.17
CA ASN A 92 -4.40 -3.48 -8.75
C ASN A 92 -2.93 -3.39 -8.32
N TYR A 93 -2.16 -4.49 -8.48
CA TYR A 93 -0.72 -4.57 -8.20
C TYR A 93 0.07 -4.89 -9.46
#